data_AF-A0A1Q3E8F1-F1
#
_entry.id   AF-A0A1Q3E8F1-F1
#
_cell.length_a   1.000
_cell.length_b   1.000
_cell.length_c   1.000
_cell.angle_alpha   90.00
_cell.angle_beta   90.00
_cell.angle_gamma   90.00
#
_symmetry.space_group_name_H-M   'P 1'
#
loop_
_entity.id
_entity.type
_entity.pdbx_description
1 polymer ?
#
loop_
_entity_poly.entity_id
_entity_poly.type
_entity_poly.pdbx_seq_one_letter_code
_entity_poly.pdbx_strand_id
1 'polypeptide(L)'
;MARLSPVFFSFVLTTTLLLLADPASAVKFQIQAYRYPQSKCIWNPIHNNALIIVTANVGPGEGQQVDVEIVDSSPQKNVYLSKKNINGETRLAVTSHAEGEVGVCFKNTLDSSYPSEKASKAARIIDLDVDIGADAVDYNAIANQESLSGLETEMRKLEGIVKEIVDEMAYLKKRELRFTDTNMSTNNRVQNFAWFTILSLAGLGAWQIMHLRSFFKRKYLID
;
A
#
# COMPACT_ATOMS: atom_id res chain seq x y z
N MET A 1 -38.71 26.09 27.47
CA MET A 1 -37.66 25.09 27.75
C MET A 1 -38.24 23.69 27.54
N ALA A 2 -37.96 23.06 26.41
CA ALA A 2 -38.38 21.68 26.17
C ALA A 2 -37.51 20.74 27.01
N ARG A 3 -38.11 19.95 27.91
CA ARG A 3 -37.40 18.89 28.65
C ARG A 3 -37.12 17.75 27.68
N LEU A 4 -35.86 17.55 27.29
CA LEU A 4 -35.47 16.37 26.54
C LEU A 4 -35.70 15.12 27.40
N SER A 5 -36.28 14.07 26.80
CA SER A 5 -36.59 12.83 27.50
C SER A 5 -35.30 12.06 27.86
N PRO A 6 -35.27 11.34 28.99
CA PRO A 6 -34.10 10.52 29.37
C PRO A 6 -33.74 9.46 28.33
N VAL A 7 -34.71 9.06 27.50
CA VAL A 7 -34.52 8.15 26.36
C VAL A 7 -33.62 8.76 25.29
N PHE A 8 -33.75 10.07 25.03
CA PHE A 8 -32.92 10.77 24.06
C PHE A 8 -31.46 10.81 24.53
N PHE A 9 -31.22 11.06 25.81
CA PHE A 9 -29.86 11.10 26.37
C PHE A 9 -29.18 9.72 26.32
N SER A 10 -29.94 8.65 26.61
CA SER A 10 -29.45 7.27 26.49
C SER A 10 -29.09 6.90 25.04
N PHE A 11 -29.92 7.31 24.07
CA PHE A 11 -29.66 7.05 22.66
C PHE A 11 -28.44 7.82 22.12
N VAL A 12 -28.24 9.06 22.58
CA VAL A 12 -27.05 9.86 22.24
C VAL A 12 -25.78 9.25 22.87
N LEU A 13 -25.88 8.75 24.11
CA LEU A 13 -24.75 8.11 24.79
C LEU A 13 -24.34 6.78 24.12
N THR A 14 -25.31 5.96 23.71
CA THR A 14 -25.00 4.69 23.04
C THR A 14 -24.44 4.91 21.63
N THR A 15 -24.97 5.87 20.87
CA THR A 15 -24.44 6.22 19.54
C THR A 15 -23.05 6.83 19.60
N THR A 16 -22.76 7.68 20.59
CA THR A 16 -21.40 8.21 20.81
C THR A 16 -20.41 7.13 21.24
N LEU A 17 -20.81 6.17 22.07
CA LEU A 17 -19.96 5.04 22.46
C LEU A 17 -19.63 4.11 21.29
N LEU A 18 -20.59 3.89 20.38
CA LEU A 18 -20.39 3.10 19.15
C LEU A 18 -19.45 3.80 18.15
N LEU A 19 -19.43 5.14 18.12
CA LEU A 19 -18.53 5.93 17.27
C LEU A 19 -17.08 5.99 17.79
N LEU A 20 -16.85 5.60 19.05
CA LEU A 20 -15.53 5.57 19.69
C LEU A 20 -14.84 4.19 19.60
N ALA A 21 -15.47 3.21 18.96
CA ALA A 21 -14.87 1.89 18.78
C ALA A 21 -13.91 1.91 17.59
N ASP A 22 -12.61 2.05 17.85
CA ASP A 22 -11.58 1.83 16.83
C ASP A 22 -11.50 0.34 16.44
N PRO A 23 -11.44 0.01 15.14
CA PRO A 23 -11.20 -1.36 14.71
C PRO A 23 -9.74 -1.75 14.98
N ALA A 24 -9.54 -2.77 15.81
CA ALA A 24 -8.24 -3.43 15.91
C ALA A 24 -8.00 -4.27 14.65
N SER A 25 -6.93 -3.97 13.92
CA SER A 25 -6.48 -4.77 12.77
C SER A 25 -5.52 -5.85 13.27
N ALA A 26 -5.89 -7.12 13.10
CA ALA A 26 -5.03 -8.26 13.38
C ALA A 26 -5.18 -9.29 12.25
N VAL A 27 -4.06 -9.83 11.76
CA VAL A 27 -4.07 -10.79 10.65
C VAL A 27 -3.98 -12.20 11.20
N LYS A 28 -5.15 -12.79 11.45
CA LYS A 28 -5.26 -14.19 11.89
C LYS A 28 -5.89 -15.05 10.80
N PHE A 29 -5.20 -16.09 10.37
CA PHE A 29 -5.67 -16.94 9.28
C PHE A 29 -5.28 -18.40 9.47
N GLN A 30 -5.96 -19.28 8.73
CA GLN A 30 -5.72 -20.71 8.76
C GLN A 30 -5.07 -21.18 7.46
N ILE A 31 -4.01 -21.98 7.57
CA ILE A 31 -3.32 -22.59 6.43
C ILE A 31 -3.54 -24.10 6.47
N GLN A 32 -4.14 -24.63 5.41
CA GLN A 32 -4.30 -26.08 5.21
C GLN A 32 -2.95 -26.75 4.97
N ALA A 33 -2.76 -27.93 5.56
CA ALA A 33 -1.57 -28.74 5.40
C ALA A 33 -1.69 -29.64 4.18
N TYR A 34 -0.60 -29.74 3.41
CA TYR A 34 -0.51 -30.68 2.29
C TYR A 34 0.87 -31.36 2.32
N ARG A 35 0.97 -32.53 1.68
CA ARG A 35 2.25 -33.22 1.52
C ARG A 35 3.22 -32.45 0.60
N TYR A 36 2.65 -31.71 -0.36
CA TYR A 36 3.35 -30.78 -1.25
C TYR A 36 2.66 -29.42 -1.16
N PRO A 37 2.94 -28.62 -0.12
CA PRO A 37 2.22 -27.39 0.11
C PRO A 37 2.63 -26.29 -0.86
N GLN A 38 1.65 -25.51 -1.27
CA GLN A 38 1.88 -24.24 -1.96
C GLN A 38 2.17 -23.15 -0.93
N SER A 39 3.10 -22.25 -1.24
CA SER A 39 3.37 -21.10 -0.38
C SER A 39 2.21 -20.11 -0.42
N LYS A 40 1.76 -19.67 0.75
CA LYS A 40 0.80 -18.57 0.91
C LYS A 40 1.54 -17.36 1.44
N CYS A 41 1.55 -16.28 0.66
CA CYS A 41 2.32 -15.08 0.96
C CYS A 41 1.39 -13.89 1.19
N ILE A 42 1.74 -13.08 2.18
CA ILE A 42 1.13 -11.77 2.43
C ILE A 42 2.17 -10.72 2.03
N TRP A 43 1.76 -9.81 1.14
CA TRP A 43 2.64 -8.81 0.53
C TRP A 43 2.35 -7.44 1.13
N ASN A 44 3.42 -6.75 1.53
CA ASN A 44 3.36 -5.41 2.08
C ASN A 44 4.35 -4.50 1.32
N PRO A 45 3.96 -3.24 1.03
CA PRO A 45 4.87 -2.28 0.40
C PRO A 45 6.01 -1.93 1.36
N ILE A 46 7.22 -1.77 0.83
CA ILE A 46 8.43 -1.45 1.58
C ILE A 46 9.29 -0.41 0.86
N HIS A 47 9.90 0.48 1.64
CA HIS A 47 10.92 1.39 1.16
C HIS A 47 12.30 0.73 1.17
N ASN A 48 13.25 1.38 0.49
CA ASN A 48 14.65 0.95 0.48
C ASN A 48 15.27 1.08 1.89
N ASN A 49 16.03 0.08 2.33
CA ASN A 49 16.72 0.06 3.62
C ASN A 49 15.79 0.20 4.83
N ALA A 50 14.55 -0.29 4.71
CA ALA A 50 13.58 -0.34 5.79
C ALA A 50 13.81 -1.59 6.67
N LEU A 51 13.69 -1.42 7.99
CA LEU A 51 13.66 -2.53 8.94
C LEU A 51 12.29 -3.19 8.91
N ILE A 52 12.25 -4.51 8.86
CA ILE A 52 11.02 -5.30 8.85
C ILE A 52 11.11 -6.29 10.00
N ILE A 53 10.11 -6.25 10.88
CA ILE A 53 9.93 -7.22 11.95
C ILE A 53 8.66 -8.02 11.68
N VAL A 54 8.82 -9.34 11.62
CA VAL A 54 7.74 -10.29 11.43
C VAL A 54 7.58 -11.09 12.71
N THR A 55 6.43 -10.96 13.36
CA THR A 55 6.04 -11.80 14.49
C THR A 55 4.99 -12.79 14.01
N ALA A 56 5.35 -14.08 13.96
CA ALA A 56 4.43 -15.15 13.59
C ALA A 56 4.17 -16.05 14.81
N ASN A 57 2.92 -16.14 15.25
CA ASN A 57 2.49 -17.08 16.28
C ASN A 57 1.72 -18.24 15.66
N VAL A 58 2.34 -19.41 15.65
CA VAL A 58 1.75 -20.61 15.04
C VAL A 58 1.15 -21.50 16.11
N GLY A 59 -0.16 -21.74 15.98
CA GLY A 59 -0.91 -22.61 16.86
C GLY A 59 -0.45 -24.08 16.79
N PRO A 60 -0.80 -24.89 17.80
CA PRO A 60 -0.41 -26.29 17.83
C PRO A 60 -1.04 -27.08 16.67
N GLY A 61 -0.29 -28.04 16.12
CA GLY A 61 -0.78 -28.99 15.14
C GLY A 61 0.18 -30.17 15.03
N GLU A 62 -0.31 -31.37 15.34
CA GLU A 62 0.48 -32.61 15.29
C GLU A 62 0.73 -33.05 13.85
N GLY A 63 1.92 -33.56 13.58
CA GLY A 63 2.31 -34.03 12.24
C GLY A 63 2.32 -32.94 11.15
N GLN A 64 2.28 -31.67 11.54
CA GLN A 64 2.32 -30.51 10.63
C GLN A 64 3.57 -29.68 10.92
N GLN A 65 4.28 -29.31 9.86
CA GLN A 65 5.46 -28.45 9.91
C GLN A 65 5.19 -27.16 9.13
N VAL A 66 5.18 -26.02 9.83
CA VAL A 66 5.05 -24.71 9.19
C VAL A 66 6.42 -24.09 9.01
N ASP A 67 6.74 -23.72 7.78
CA ASP A 67 7.96 -23.00 7.42
C ASP A 67 7.60 -21.57 7.00
N VAL A 68 8.45 -20.61 7.35
CA VAL A 68 8.32 -19.18 7.01
C VAL A 68 9.50 -18.74 6.16
N GLU A 69 9.19 -18.01 5.09
CA GLU A 69 10.15 -17.41 4.17
C GLU A 69 9.79 -15.94 3.95
N ILE A 70 10.75 -15.03 4.13
CA ILE A 70 10.60 -13.62 3.81
C ILE A 70 11.28 -13.37 2.47
N VAL A 71 10.52 -12.91 1.49
CA VAL A 71 10.95 -12.79 0.10
C VAL A 71 10.66 -11.40 -0.45
N ASP A 72 11.43 -10.99 -1.45
CA ASP A 72 11.25 -9.72 -2.17
C ASP A 72 10.43 -9.92 -3.47
N SER A 73 9.66 -8.91 -3.87
CA SER A 73 9.01 -8.82 -5.18
C SER A 73 9.97 -8.47 -6.32
N SER A 74 11.24 -8.17 -6.02
CA SER A 74 12.27 -7.84 -7.01
C SER A 74 12.42 -8.93 -8.09
N PRO A 75 12.91 -8.60 -9.30
CA PRO A 75 13.07 -9.58 -10.39
C PRO A 75 13.93 -10.80 -10.02
N GLN A 76 14.81 -10.64 -9.03
CA GLN A 76 15.69 -11.68 -8.52
C GLN A 76 15.03 -12.58 -7.46
N LYS A 77 13.87 -12.17 -6.91
CA LYS A 77 13.13 -12.88 -5.85
C LYS A 77 14.04 -13.30 -4.70
N ASN A 78 14.80 -12.33 -4.18
CA ASN A 78 15.72 -12.57 -3.09
C ASN A 78 14.96 -13.07 -1.84
N VAL A 79 15.50 -14.11 -1.20
CA VAL A 79 14.98 -14.64 0.06
C VAL A 79 15.85 -14.07 1.18
N TYR A 80 15.28 -13.18 1.98
CA TYR A 80 15.99 -12.52 3.07
C TYR A 80 16.23 -13.48 4.24
N LEU A 81 15.20 -14.26 4.58
CA LEU A 81 15.26 -15.19 5.70
C LEU A 81 14.34 -16.38 5.44
N SER A 82 14.80 -17.57 5.80
CA SER A 82 13.99 -18.79 5.80
C SER A 82 14.15 -19.50 7.14
N LYS A 83 13.04 -19.68 7.86
CA LYS A 83 12.99 -20.42 9.12
C LYS A 83 12.02 -21.58 8.97
N LYS A 84 12.53 -22.78 9.23
CA LYS A 84 11.75 -24.01 9.16
C LYS A 84 11.21 -24.42 10.52
N ASN A 85 10.09 -25.14 10.52
CA ASN A 85 9.46 -25.76 11.67
C ASN A 85 9.22 -24.76 12.83
N ILE A 86 8.53 -23.67 12.53
CA ILE A 86 8.13 -22.71 13.56
C ILE A 86 6.93 -23.25 14.35
N ASN A 87 7.02 -23.15 15.67
CA ASN A 87 5.99 -23.57 16.62
C ASN A 87 5.90 -22.51 17.73
N GLY A 88 4.71 -22.00 18.00
CA GLY A 88 4.52 -20.88 18.92
C GLY A 88 4.94 -19.54 18.30
N GLU A 89 5.27 -18.58 19.17
CA GLU A 89 5.68 -17.23 18.78
C GLU A 89 7.13 -17.22 18.27
N THR A 90 7.34 -16.72 17.06
CA THR A 90 8.65 -16.52 16.45
C THR A 90 8.76 -15.11 15.91
N ARG A 91 9.80 -14.38 16.33
CA ARG A 91 10.12 -13.03 15.86
C ARG A 91 11.31 -13.07 14.92
N LEU A 92 11.17 -12.46 13.76
CA LEU A 92 12.17 -12.43 12.68
C LEU A 92 12.41 -10.98 12.29
N ALA A 93 13.67 -10.57 12.18
CA ALA A 93 14.05 -9.22 11.79
C ALA A 93 14.93 -9.27 10.54
N VAL A 94 14.59 -8.46 9.53
CA VAL A 94 15.34 -8.33 8.28
C VAL A 94 15.35 -6.88 7.82
N THR A 95 16.31 -6.52 6.97
CA THR A 95 16.41 -5.19 6.38
C THR A 95 16.27 -5.30 4.86
N SER A 96 15.41 -4.48 4.24
CA SER A 96 15.24 -4.49 2.80
C SER A 96 16.47 -3.91 2.07
N HIS A 97 16.77 -4.43 0.88
CA HIS A 97 17.87 -3.91 0.04
C HIS A 97 17.37 -3.06 -1.15
N ALA A 98 16.08 -3.08 -1.43
CA ALA A 98 15.47 -2.36 -2.52
C ALA A 98 14.05 -1.89 -2.12
N GLU A 99 13.57 -0.87 -2.83
CA GLU A 99 12.18 -0.42 -2.76
C GLU A 99 11.28 -1.37 -3.57
N GLY A 100 10.12 -1.74 -3.03
CA GLY A 100 9.25 -2.75 -3.64
C GLY A 100 8.20 -3.28 -2.68
N GLU A 101 7.90 -4.57 -2.78
CA GLU A 101 7.01 -5.28 -1.85
C GLU A 101 7.76 -6.44 -1.21
N VAL A 102 7.58 -6.62 0.09
CA VAL A 102 8.07 -7.79 0.82
C VAL A 102 6.93 -8.77 1.04
N GLY A 103 7.19 -10.04 0.76
CA GLY A 103 6.26 -11.14 0.95
C GLY A 103 6.67 -11.98 2.16
N VAL A 104 5.77 -12.12 3.13
CA VAL A 104 5.90 -13.12 4.21
C VAL A 104 5.14 -14.36 3.80
N CYS A 105 5.88 -15.41 3.42
CA CYS A 105 5.36 -16.65 2.89
C CYS A 105 5.37 -17.77 3.91
N PHE A 106 4.27 -18.52 3.99
CA PHE A 106 4.10 -19.68 4.84
C PHE A 106 3.86 -20.94 4.01
N LYS A 107 4.50 -22.04 4.40
CA LYS A 107 4.26 -23.38 3.83
C LYS A 107 3.94 -24.34 4.96
N ASN A 108 2.79 -25.03 4.88
CA ASN A 108 2.37 -26.01 5.88
C ASN A 108 2.51 -27.44 5.32
N THR A 109 3.63 -28.09 5.64
CA THR A 109 3.94 -29.44 5.18
C THR A 109 3.37 -30.47 6.14
N LEU A 110 2.61 -31.43 5.62
CA LEU A 110 2.09 -32.54 6.39
C LEU A 110 3.07 -33.72 6.37
N ASP A 111 3.37 -34.28 7.54
CA ASP A 111 4.23 -35.45 7.67
C ASP A 111 3.62 -36.66 6.95
N SER A 112 4.52 -37.43 6.38
CA SER A 112 4.27 -38.65 5.67
C SER A 112 3.47 -39.70 6.42
N SER A 113 3.65 -39.74 7.74
CA SER A 113 3.06 -40.71 8.68
C SER A 113 1.65 -40.33 9.14
N TYR A 114 1.15 -39.15 8.72
CA TYR A 114 -0.15 -38.66 9.16
C TYR A 114 -1.31 -39.41 8.48
N PRO A 115 -2.38 -39.81 9.22
CA PRO A 115 -3.49 -40.56 8.64
C PRO A 115 -4.18 -39.84 7.48
N SER A 116 -4.25 -40.49 6.31
CA SER A 116 -4.84 -39.92 5.09
C SER A 116 -6.30 -39.49 5.26
N GLU A 117 -7.06 -40.15 6.12
CA GLU A 117 -8.46 -39.80 6.41
C GLU A 117 -8.62 -38.45 7.11
N LYS A 118 -7.62 -38.04 7.90
CA LYS A 118 -7.60 -36.75 8.63
C LYS A 118 -6.80 -35.68 7.89
N ALA A 119 -6.04 -36.05 6.87
CA ALA A 119 -5.16 -35.14 6.12
C ALA A 119 -5.92 -33.98 5.47
N SER A 120 -7.13 -34.20 4.94
CA SER A 120 -7.94 -33.16 4.28
C SER A 120 -8.46 -32.07 5.22
N LYS A 121 -8.46 -32.33 6.54
CA LYS A 121 -8.91 -31.39 7.59
C LYS A 121 -7.74 -30.81 8.39
N ALA A 122 -6.51 -31.20 8.08
CA ALA A 122 -5.34 -30.71 8.79
C ALA A 122 -5.08 -29.24 8.39
N ALA A 123 -5.21 -28.34 9.35
CA ALA A 123 -4.88 -26.93 9.20
C ALA A 123 -4.22 -26.40 10.46
N ARG A 124 -3.44 -25.33 10.31
CA ARG A 124 -2.86 -24.57 11.41
C ARG A 124 -3.31 -23.13 11.35
N ILE A 125 -3.60 -22.57 12.53
CA ILE A 125 -3.92 -21.16 12.69
C ILE A 125 -2.63 -20.40 12.92
N ILE A 126 -2.47 -19.29 12.22
CA ILE A 126 -1.32 -18.39 12.32
C ILE A 126 -1.85 -17.00 12.65
N ASP A 127 -1.29 -16.43 13.70
CA ASP A 127 -1.35 -15.00 14.00
C ASP A 127 -0.11 -14.35 13.40
N LEU A 128 -0.30 -13.37 12.53
CA LEU A 128 0.78 -12.67 11.86
C LEU A 128 0.69 -11.18 12.18
N ASP A 129 1.82 -10.66 12.63
CA ASP A 129 2.06 -9.24 12.81
C ASP A 129 3.32 -8.85 12.01
N VAL A 130 3.22 -7.76 11.25
CA VAL A 130 4.28 -7.30 10.34
C VAL A 130 4.45 -5.80 10.54
N ASP A 131 5.55 -5.46 11.22
CA ASP A 131 5.95 -4.09 11.46
C ASP A 131 7.03 -3.69 10.45
N ILE A 132 6.89 -2.50 9.85
CA ILE A 132 7.79 -2.00 8.81
C ILE A 132 8.24 -0.59 9.17
N GLY A 133 9.52 -0.30 8.98
CA GLY A 133 10.06 1.05 9.13
C GLY A 133 10.04 1.54 10.58
N ALA A 134 9.44 2.71 10.82
CA ALA A 134 9.42 3.34 12.14
C ALA A 134 8.65 2.52 13.18
N ASP A 135 7.64 1.76 12.76
CA ASP A 135 6.85 0.88 13.63
C ASP A 135 7.63 -0.36 14.05
N ALA A 136 8.60 -0.79 13.23
CA ALA A 136 9.46 -1.93 13.53
C ALA A 136 10.56 -1.62 14.57
N VAL A 137 10.76 -0.36 14.94
CA VAL A 137 11.81 0.02 15.89
C VAL A 137 11.31 -0.13 17.32
N ASP A 138 11.91 -1.03 18.09
CA ASP A 138 11.63 -1.14 19.53
C ASP A 138 12.35 -0.02 20.31
N TYR A 139 11.69 1.13 20.38
CA TYR A 139 12.18 2.29 21.12
C TYR A 139 12.38 2.00 22.62
N ASN A 140 11.68 1.00 23.19
CA ASN A 140 11.83 0.63 24.60
C ASN A 140 13.14 -0.12 24.85
N ALA A 141 13.55 -1.00 23.93
CA ALA A 141 14.83 -1.68 24.01
C ALA A 141 16.01 -0.69 23.89
N ILE A 142 15.91 0.30 22.98
CA ILE A 142 16.92 1.36 22.82
C ILE A 142 16.99 2.25 24.07
N ALA A 143 15.84 2.67 24.61
CA ALA A 143 15.78 3.51 25.81
C ALA A 143 16.46 2.86 27.03
N ASN A 144 16.27 1.55 27.20
CA ASN A 144 16.88 0.78 28.29
C ASN A 144 18.38 0.57 28.08
N GLN A 145 18.85 0.46 26.83
CA GLN A 145 20.25 0.20 26.52
C GLN A 145 21.11 1.49 26.47
N GLU A 146 20.55 2.60 26.02
CA GLU A 146 21.19 3.93 26.05
C GLU A 146 20.93 4.67 27.39
N SER A 147 20.16 4.09 28.33
CA SER A 147 19.77 4.71 29.61
C SER A 147 19.16 6.11 29.43
N LEU A 148 18.34 6.27 28.40
CA LEU A 148 17.74 7.55 28.04
C LEU A 148 16.59 7.88 29.01
N SER A 149 16.52 9.13 29.46
CA SER A 149 15.34 9.64 30.16
C SER A 149 14.12 9.46 29.25
N GLY A 150 12.97 9.04 29.81
CA GLY A 150 11.77 8.75 29.01
C GLY A 150 11.32 9.87 28.08
N LEU A 151 11.71 11.13 28.37
CA LEU A 151 11.44 12.28 27.51
C LEU A 151 12.30 12.29 26.22
N GLU A 152 13.55 11.83 26.28
CA GLU A 152 14.44 11.76 25.12
C GLU A 152 14.03 10.66 24.14
N THR A 153 13.52 9.54 24.65
CA THR A 153 12.96 8.45 23.84
C THR A 153 11.77 8.92 23.01
N GLU A 154 10.85 9.66 23.62
CA GLU A 154 9.69 10.22 22.91
C GLU A 154 10.13 11.26 21.86
N MET A 155 11.15 12.08 22.14
CA MET A 155 11.69 13.03 21.16
C MET A 155 12.29 12.32 19.93
N ARG A 156 13.05 11.23 20.11
CA ARG A 156 13.57 10.44 18.98
C ARG A 156 12.47 9.75 18.18
N LYS A 157 11.40 9.30 18.84
CA LYS A 157 10.23 8.75 18.15
C LYS A 157 9.57 9.80 17.27
N LEU A 158 9.36 11.02 17.79
CA LEU A 158 8.83 12.13 17.01
C LEU A 158 9.77 12.53 15.86
N GLU A 159 11.08 12.52 16.08
CA GLU A 159 12.07 12.80 15.03
C GLU A 159 11.97 11.78 13.88
N GLY A 160 11.85 10.49 14.19
CA GLY A 160 11.63 9.42 13.21
C GLY A 160 10.38 9.67 12.37
N ILE A 161 9.24 9.95 13.02
CA ILE A 161 7.96 10.23 12.35
C ILE A 161 8.07 11.50 11.47
N VAL A 162 8.68 12.57 11.98
CA VAL A 162 8.84 13.81 11.21
C VAL A 162 9.73 13.59 9.98
N LYS A 163 10.80 12.79 10.12
CA LYS A 163 11.68 12.47 9.02
C LYS A 163 10.95 11.71 7.91
N GLU A 164 10.12 10.74 8.28
CA GLU A 164 9.27 10.00 7.35
C GLU A 164 8.30 10.94 6.61
N ILE A 165 7.61 11.84 7.33
CA ILE A 165 6.72 12.84 6.72
C ILE A 165 7.48 13.74 5.73
N VAL A 166 8.69 14.18 6.07
CA VAL A 166 9.50 15.04 5.19
C VAL A 166 9.88 14.29 3.90
N ASP A 167 10.22 13.01 4.01
CA ASP A 167 10.55 12.18 2.85
C ASP A 167 9.31 11.95 1.96
N GLU A 168 8.13 11.73 2.55
CA GLU A 168 6.87 11.67 1.80
C GLU A 168 6.50 13.00 1.12
N MET A 169 6.67 14.13 1.81
CA MET A 169 6.44 15.46 1.23
C MET A 169 7.36 15.72 0.04
N ALA A 170 8.62 15.28 0.11
CA ALA A 170 9.56 15.37 -1.01
C ALA A 170 9.09 14.55 -2.22
N TYR A 171 8.55 13.35 -1.99
CA TYR A 171 7.94 12.53 -3.03
C TYR A 171 6.72 13.22 -3.67
N LEU A 172 5.80 13.74 -2.86
CA LEU A 172 4.60 14.45 -3.35
C LEU A 172 4.96 15.69 -4.16
N LYS A 173 5.94 16.46 -3.72
CA LYS A 173 6.47 17.62 -4.47
C LYS A 173 7.02 17.21 -5.83
N LYS A 174 7.78 16.11 -5.91
CA LYS A 174 8.30 15.61 -7.19
C LYS A 174 7.18 15.18 -8.14
N ARG A 175 6.12 14.60 -7.61
CA ARG A 175 4.93 14.21 -8.37
C ARG A 175 4.13 15.43 -8.86
N GLU A 176 3.98 16.45 -8.02
CA GLU A 176 3.34 17.73 -8.38
C GLU A 176 4.08 18.39 -9.54
N LEU A 177 5.40 18.52 -9.47
CA LEU A 177 6.22 19.12 -10.52
C LEU A 177 6.02 18.41 -11.88
N ARG A 178 5.97 17.06 -11.86
CA ARG A 178 5.68 16.28 -13.07
C ARG A 178 4.28 16.54 -13.61
N PHE A 179 3.28 16.66 -12.74
CA PHE A 179 1.91 16.92 -13.14
C PHE A 179 1.77 18.33 -13.75
N THR A 180 2.39 19.32 -13.13
CA THR A 180 2.42 20.70 -13.63
C THR A 180 3.11 20.80 -14.99
N ASP A 181 4.23 20.12 -15.19
CA ASP A 181 4.92 20.07 -16.49
C ASP A 181 4.07 19.40 -17.59
N THR A 182 3.40 18.30 -17.24
CA THR A 182 2.48 17.61 -18.16
C THR A 182 1.29 18.49 -18.54
N ASN A 183 0.75 19.24 -17.58
CA ASN A 183 -0.35 20.16 -17.80
C ASN A 183 0.09 21.32 -18.73
N MET A 184 1.24 21.93 -18.46
CA MET A 184 1.77 23.03 -19.27
C MET A 184 2.05 22.60 -20.72
N SER A 185 2.70 21.45 -20.91
CA SER A 185 3.00 20.92 -22.24
C SER A 185 1.75 20.52 -23.02
N THR A 186 0.75 19.91 -22.35
CA THR A 186 -0.54 19.56 -22.97
C THR A 186 -1.30 20.82 -23.38
N ASN A 187 -1.38 21.81 -22.49
CA ASN A 187 -2.06 23.08 -22.76
C ASN A 187 -1.43 23.81 -23.96
N ASN A 188 -0.09 23.85 -24.05
CA ASN A 188 0.60 24.47 -25.18
C ASN A 188 0.30 23.76 -26.51
N ARG A 189 0.29 22.42 -26.52
CA ARG A 189 -0.07 21.64 -27.72
C ARG A 189 -1.49 21.93 -28.18
N VAL A 190 -2.45 21.95 -27.25
CA VAL A 190 -3.86 22.27 -27.53
C VAL A 190 -4.01 23.68 -28.06
N GLN A 191 -3.33 24.66 -27.46
CA GLN A 191 -3.33 26.04 -27.92
C GLN A 191 -2.80 26.17 -29.36
N ASN A 192 -1.74 25.43 -29.70
CA ASN A 192 -1.19 25.43 -31.06
C ASN A 192 -2.19 24.85 -32.09
N PHE A 193 -2.89 23.76 -31.76
CA PHE A 193 -3.96 23.22 -32.60
C PHE A 193 -5.15 24.19 -32.76
N ALA A 194 -5.50 24.92 -31.70
CA ALA A 194 -6.56 25.92 -31.75
C ALA A 194 -6.20 27.06 -32.72
N TRP A 195 -4.97 27.59 -32.64
CA TRP A 195 -4.49 28.60 -33.58
C TRP A 195 -4.50 28.11 -35.03
N PHE A 196 -4.01 26.90 -35.28
CA PHE A 196 -4.06 26.28 -36.61
C PHE A 196 -5.49 26.19 -37.15
N THR A 197 -6.44 25.77 -36.30
CA THR A 197 -7.85 25.61 -36.68
C THR A 197 -8.50 26.96 -37.03
N ILE A 198 -8.26 27.99 -36.21
CA ILE A 198 -8.75 29.35 -36.46
C ILE A 198 -8.22 29.89 -37.80
N LEU A 199 -6.91 29.74 -38.05
CA LEU A 199 -6.30 30.19 -39.30
C LEU A 199 -6.84 29.42 -40.52
N SER A 200 -7.02 28.12 -40.39
CA SER A 200 -7.60 27.27 -41.45
C SER A 200 -9.03 27.67 -41.79
N LEU A 201 -9.89 27.87 -40.78
CA LEU A 201 -11.28 28.32 -40.99
C LEU A 201 -11.34 29.72 -41.61
N ALA A 202 -10.50 30.65 -41.19
CA ALA A 202 -10.41 31.98 -41.80
C ALA A 202 -9.96 31.91 -43.27
N GLY A 203 -8.96 31.08 -43.57
CA GLY A 203 -8.48 30.86 -44.94
C GLY A 203 -9.55 30.24 -45.85
N LEU A 204 -10.25 29.20 -45.36
CA LEU A 204 -11.38 28.59 -46.09
C LEU A 204 -12.52 29.58 -46.29
N GLY A 205 -12.86 30.40 -45.29
CA GLY A 205 -13.88 31.43 -45.41
C GLY A 205 -13.55 32.49 -46.45
N ALA A 206 -12.31 33.00 -46.45
CA ALA A 206 -11.85 33.95 -47.48
C ALA A 206 -11.87 33.32 -48.88
N TRP A 207 -11.43 32.07 -49.00
CA TRP A 207 -11.50 31.31 -50.25
C TRP A 207 -12.94 31.14 -50.75
N GLN A 208 -13.87 30.78 -49.86
CA GLN A 208 -15.30 30.65 -50.20
C GLN A 208 -15.88 31.96 -50.74
N ILE A 209 -15.56 33.11 -50.13
CA ILE A 209 -16.01 34.43 -50.60
C ILE A 209 -15.44 34.73 -51.99
N MET A 210 -14.14 34.52 -52.21
CA MET A 210 -13.50 34.74 -53.51
C MET A 210 -14.11 33.84 -54.60
N HIS A 211 -14.34 32.56 -54.29
CA HIS A 211 -14.95 31.63 -55.22
C HIS A 211 -16.37 32.08 -55.59
N LEU A 212 -17.23 32.39 -54.61
CA LEU A 212 -18.59 32.84 -54.86
C LEU A 212 -18.59 34.10 -55.73
N ARG A 213 -17.71 35.06 -55.42
CA ARG A 213 -17.57 36.29 -56.21
C ARG A 213 -17.13 36.03 -57.65
N SER A 214 -16.15 35.14 -57.86
CA SER A 214 -15.69 34.73 -59.18
C SER A 214 -16.78 33.99 -59.98
N PHE A 215 -17.58 33.17 -59.29
CA PHE A 215 -18.71 32.45 -59.88
C PHE A 215 -19.80 33.41 -60.35
N PHE A 216 -20.19 34.41 -59.54
CA PHE A 216 -21.21 35.40 -59.91
C PHE A 216 -20.77 36.32 -61.07
N LYS A 217 -19.49 36.74 -61.10
CA LYS A 217 -18.95 37.51 -62.22
C LYS A 217 -19.00 36.73 -63.54
N ARG A 218 -18.63 35.44 -63.55
CA ARG A 218 -18.70 34.59 -64.75
C ARG A 218 -20.12 34.39 -65.29
N LYS A 219 -21.14 34.49 -64.43
CA LYS A 219 -22.55 34.31 -64.80
C LYS A 219 -23.28 35.63 -65.09
N TYR A 220 -22.58 36.77 -65.10
CA TYR A 220 -23.15 38.10 -65.32
C TYR A 220 -24.28 38.48 -64.35
N LEU A 221 -24.20 38.00 -63.09
CA LEU A 221 -25.22 38.29 -62.06
C LEU A 221 -24.88 39.56 -61.25
N ILE A 222 -23.61 39.97 -61.22
CA ILE A 222 -23.07 41.16 -60.53
C ILE A 222 -21.89 41.67 -61.38
N ASP A 223 -21.79 42.99 -61.64
CA ASP A 223 -20.67 43.61 -62.39
C ASP A 223 -19.31 43.53 -61.64
#